data_AF-A0A257TKZ7-F1
#
_entry.id   AF-A0A257TKZ7-F1
#
_cell.length_a   1.000
_cell.length_b   1.000
_cell.length_c   1.000
_cell.angle_alpha   90.00
_cell.angle_beta   90.00
_cell.angle_gamma   90.00
#
_symmetry.space_group_name_H-M   'P 1'
#
loop_
_entity.id
_entity.type
_entity.pdbx_description
1 polymer ?
#
loop_
_entity_poly.entity_id
_entity_poly.type
_entity_poly.pdbx_seq_one_letter_code
_entity_poly.pdbx_strand_id
1 'polypeptide(L)'
;MIADLVGDNVGDCAGRGADLFESTAAENIGAMILGSTLALRVQAANPGAAFSIIGVMLFPLVVRSFGLIASIIGIVTVKAKEDEDPMRALNRGYWITAGLAAVGFVAGTYWLLQFPGNPDAWWHFAMAGVIGIATSIAFVYITQYYTEYRYRPVKAIAAASVTGPATNIISGFAVAMECTALPAFTIGVAIITSYDLGKSAVPGGGLFGTSQSGHAWGFVVFDRAGDRITIVNVP
;
A
#
# COMPACT_ATOMS: atom_id res chain seq x y z
N MET A 1 -2.30 -6.75 -34.19
CA MET A 1 -1.11 -7.25 -33.48
C MET A 1 -0.12 -6.14 -33.17
N ILE A 2 0.46 -5.40 -34.13
CA ILE A 2 1.37 -4.26 -33.80
C ILE A 2 0.66 -3.19 -32.94
N ALA A 3 -0.57 -2.80 -33.29
CA ALA A 3 -1.34 -1.84 -32.50
C ALA A 3 -1.74 -2.37 -31.11
N ASP A 4 -1.84 -3.69 -30.94
CA ASP A 4 -2.17 -4.35 -29.67
C ASP A 4 -0.95 -4.32 -28.74
N LEU A 5 0.23 -4.71 -29.27
CA LEU A 5 1.50 -4.63 -28.56
C LEU A 5 1.88 -3.18 -28.18
N VAL A 6 1.59 -2.21 -29.05
CA VAL A 6 1.75 -0.79 -28.71
C VAL A 6 0.74 -0.36 -27.66
N GLY A 7 -0.50 -0.85 -27.76
CA GLY A 7 -1.57 -0.61 -26.79
C GLY A 7 -1.21 -1.11 -25.39
N ASP A 8 -0.66 -2.31 -25.27
CA ASP A 8 -0.20 -2.89 -24.00
C ASP A 8 0.90 -2.04 -23.36
N ASN A 9 1.89 -1.59 -24.14
CA ASN A 9 2.94 -0.71 -23.62
C ASN A 9 2.40 0.66 -23.18
N VAL A 10 1.45 1.24 -23.91
CA VAL A 10 0.90 2.57 -23.57
C VAL A 10 -0.06 2.47 -22.38
N GLY A 11 -0.93 1.47 -22.36
CA GLY A 11 -1.94 1.28 -21.31
C GLY A 11 -1.35 0.72 -20.03
N ASP A 12 -0.73 -0.44 -20.11
CA ASP A 12 -0.32 -1.19 -18.91
C ASP A 12 0.98 -0.68 -18.29
N CYS A 13 1.91 -0.13 -19.09
CA CYS A 13 3.15 0.43 -18.57
C CYS A 13 3.05 1.93 -18.33
N ALA A 14 2.74 2.73 -19.35
CA ALA A 14 2.71 4.20 -19.19
C ALA A 14 1.51 4.67 -18.36
N GLY A 15 0.32 4.10 -18.60
CA GLY A 15 -0.90 4.42 -17.84
C GLY A 15 -0.78 4.07 -16.36
N ARG A 16 -0.37 2.84 -16.02
CA ARG A 16 -0.16 2.45 -14.62
C ARG A 16 0.92 3.26 -13.92
N GLY A 17 2.02 3.57 -14.61
CA GLY A 17 3.09 4.40 -14.06
C GLY A 17 2.60 5.80 -13.69
N ALA A 18 1.79 6.42 -14.54
CA ALA A 18 1.19 7.73 -14.30
C ALA A 18 0.18 7.70 -13.15
N ASP A 19 -0.72 6.71 -13.10
CA ASP A 19 -1.73 6.54 -12.04
C ASP A 19 -1.07 6.34 -10.65
N LEU A 20 0.02 5.57 -10.60
CA LEU A 20 0.82 5.40 -9.39
C LEU A 20 1.53 6.70 -9.00
N PHE A 21 2.13 7.42 -9.96
CA PHE A 21 2.76 8.70 -9.66
C PHE A 21 1.76 9.72 -9.08
N GLU A 22 0.58 9.83 -9.69
CA GLU A 22 -0.49 10.72 -9.23
C GLU A 22 -0.95 10.37 -7.81
N SER A 23 -1.31 9.11 -7.56
CA SER A 23 -1.78 8.66 -6.25
C SER A 23 -0.71 8.81 -5.15
N THR A 24 0.57 8.56 -5.44
CA THR A 24 1.66 8.80 -4.48
C THR A 24 1.93 10.25 -4.20
N ALA A 25 1.89 11.10 -5.23
CA ALA A 25 2.05 12.54 -5.03
C ALA A 25 0.91 13.07 -4.15
N ALA A 26 -0.34 12.68 -4.45
CA ALA A 26 -1.52 13.07 -3.68
C ALA A 26 -1.45 12.58 -2.23
N GLU A 27 -1.02 11.33 -2.01
CA GLU A 27 -0.87 10.75 -0.67
C GLU A 27 0.18 11.50 0.17
N ASN A 28 1.39 11.71 -0.39
CA ASN A 28 2.46 12.47 0.29
C ASN A 28 1.98 13.87 0.69
N ILE A 29 1.40 14.61 -0.25
CA ILE A 29 0.92 15.97 0.01
C ILE A 29 -0.20 15.95 1.06
N GLY A 30 -1.14 15.00 0.96
CA GLY A 30 -2.24 14.85 1.91
C GLY A 30 -1.74 14.63 3.34
N ALA A 31 -0.76 13.74 3.54
CA ALA A 31 -0.19 13.51 4.86
C ALA A 31 0.65 14.69 5.37
N MET A 32 1.33 15.44 4.50
CA MET A 32 2.03 16.67 4.89
C MET A 32 1.04 17.73 5.41
N ILE A 33 -0.12 17.87 4.76
CA ILE A 33 -1.17 18.80 5.19
C ILE A 33 -1.78 18.33 6.53
N LEU A 34 -2.09 17.05 6.68
CA LEU A 34 -2.63 16.50 7.93
C LEU A 34 -1.60 16.56 9.07
N GLY A 35 -0.33 16.31 8.78
CA GLY A 35 0.77 16.40 9.73
C GLY A 35 1.04 17.82 10.21
N SER A 36 1.07 18.79 9.29
CA SER A 36 1.27 20.21 9.65
C SER A 36 0.09 20.78 10.44
N THR A 37 -1.15 20.44 10.07
CA THR A 37 -2.34 20.86 10.82
C THR A 37 -2.41 20.23 12.22
N LEU A 38 -2.01 18.96 12.36
CA LEU A 38 -1.87 18.33 13.67
C LEU A 38 -0.80 19.03 14.51
N ALA A 39 0.38 19.28 13.93
CA ALA A 39 1.49 19.93 14.63
C ALA A 39 1.12 21.32 15.15
N LEU A 40 0.42 22.13 14.34
CA LEU A 40 -0.10 23.44 14.75
C LEU A 40 -1.10 23.34 15.91
N ARG A 41 -1.99 22.35 15.88
CA ARG A 41 -2.97 22.13 16.98
C ARG A 41 -2.29 21.70 18.27
N VAL A 42 -1.31 20.80 18.19
CA VAL A 42 -0.56 20.32 19.36
C VAL A 42 0.26 21.46 19.97
N GLN A 43 0.91 22.28 19.15
CA GLN A 43 1.69 23.43 19.62
C GLN A 43 0.81 24.52 20.24
N ALA A 44 -0.39 24.76 19.69
CA ALA A 44 -1.36 25.67 20.29
C ALA A 44 -1.88 25.18 21.65
N ALA A 45 -2.05 23.86 21.81
CA ALA A 45 -2.48 23.26 23.08
C ALA A 45 -1.34 23.15 24.11
N ASN A 46 -0.09 23.01 23.66
CA ASN A 46 1.09 22.85 24.52
C ASN A 46 2.25 23.72 24.00
N PRO A 47 2.33 25.00 24.40
CA PRO A 47 3.35 25.94 23.90
C PRO A 47 4.81 25.60 24.29
N GLY A 48 5.04 24.56 25.09
CA GLY A 48 6.36 24.02 25.43
C GLY A 48 6.68 22.64 24.85
N ALA A 49 5.75 22.02 24.11
CA ALA A 49 6.01 20.75 23.45
C ALA A 49 6.90 20.98 22.23
N ALA A 50 8.09 20.37 22.20
CA ALA A 50 9.00 20.35 21.05
C ALA A 50 8.45 19.44 19.93
N PHE A 51 7.19 19.65 19.52
CA PHE A 51 6.59 18.97 18.38
C PHE A 51 6.98 19.75 17.12
N SER A 52 8.11 19.36 16.53
CA SER A 52 8.65 20.03 15.35
C SER A 52 7.67 19.90 14.18
N ILE A 53 7.02 21.00 13.81
CA ILE A 53 6.15 21.09 12.62
C ILE A 53 6.90 20.55 11.39
N ILE A 54 8.19 20.90 11.28
CA ILE A 54 9.07 20.47 10.19
C ILE A 54 9.26 18.95 10.24
N GLY A 55 9.44 18.35 11.42
CA GLY A 55 9.59 16.90 11.57
C GLY A 55 8.36 16.13 11.09
N VAL A 56 7.17 16.54 11.52
CA VAL A 56 5.92 15.84 11.15
C VAL A 56 5.54 16.09 9.69
N MET A 57 5.88 17.25 9.13
CA MET A 57 5.69 17.53 7.70
C MET A 57 6.70 16.77 6.82
N LEU A 58 7.94 16.58 7.25
CA LEU A 58 8.94 15.81 6.50
C LEU A 58 8.79 14.29 6.68
N PHE A 59 8.07 13.85 7.70
CA PHE A 59 7.83 12.45 8.00
C PHE A 59 7.43 11.60 6.78
N PRO A 60 6.35 11.92 6.02
CA PRO A 60 5.95 11.10 4.88
C PRO A 60 7.04 11.00 3.80
N LEU A 61 7.83 12.06 3.60
CA LEU A 61 8.93 12.07 2.64
C LEU A 61 10.09 11.18 3.08
N VAL A 62 10.49 11.26 4.35
CA VAL A 62 11.58 10.45 4.91
C VAL A 62 11.26 8.98 4.85
N VAL A 63 10.05 8.60 5.29
CA VAL A 63 9.59 7.22 5.20
C VAL A 63 9.47 6.79 3.74
N ARG A 64 9.05 7.68 2.81
CA ARG A 64 9.00 7.38 1.37
C ARG A 64 10.36 7.04 0.80
N SER A 65 11.39 7.79 1.18
CA SER A 65 12.77 7.51 0.79
C SER A 65 13.27 6.16 1.32
N PHE A 66 12.96 5.81 2.57
CA PHE A 66 13.32 4.49 3.11
C PHE A 66 12.66 3.34 2.35
N GLY A 67 11.37 3.47 2.02
CA GLY A 67 10.68 2.45 1.25
C GLY A 67 11.15 2.33 -0.20
N LEU A 68 11.60 3.44 -0.82
CA LEU A 68 12.23 3.39 -2.14
C LEU A 68 13.54 2.60 -2.10
N ILE A 69 14.39 2.84 -1.09
CA ILE A 69 15.61 2.06 -0.86
C ILE A 69 15.27 0.59 -0.61
N ALA A 70 14.22 0.32 0.19
CA ALA A 70 13.76 -1.03 0.46
C ALA A 70 13.33 -1.78 -0.80
N SER A 71 12.62 -1.11 -1.72
CA SER A 71 12.18 -1.69 -3.00
C SER A 71 13.37 -1.97 -3.93
N ILE A 72 14.37 -1.07 -3.99
CA ILE A 72 15.61 -1.33 -4.75
C ILE A 72 16.27 -2.63 -4.25
N ILE A 73 16.37 -2.79 -2.92
CA ILE A 73 16.97 -4.00 -2.32
C ILE A 73 16.11 -5.24 -2.62
N GLY A 74 14.78 -5.11 -2.52
CA GLY A 74 13.83 -6.16 -2.86
C GLY A 74 14.02 -6.69 -4.26
N ILE A 75 13.97 -5.80 -5.26
CA ILE A 75 14.13 -6.12 -6.69
C ILE A 75 15.46 -6.83 -6.95
N VAL A 76 16.57 -6.32 -6.41
CA VAL A 76 17.91 -6.93 -6.60
C VAL A 76 18.02 -8.31 -5.95
N THR A 77 17.21 -8.57 -4.92
CA THR A 77 17.20 -9.86 -4.21
C THR A 77 16.31 -10.91 -4.90
N VAL A 78 15.37 -10.49 -5.76
CA VAL A 78 14.55 -11.43 -6.55
C VAL A 78 15.42 -12.12 -7.59
N LYS A 79 15.64 -13.42 -7.38
CA LYS A 79 16.18 -14.33 -8.38
C LYS A 79 15.14 -15.41 -8.66
N ALA A 80 14.64 -15.48 -9.89
CA ALA A 80 13.82 -16.57 -10.35
C ALA A 80 14.72 -17.76 -10.72
N LYS A 81 14.32 -18.97 -10.33
CA LYS A 81 14.93 -20.20 -10.84
C LYS A 81 14.16 -20.63 -12.09
N GLU A 82 14.84 -21.28 -13.04
CA GLU A 82 14.25 -21.70 -14.33
C GLU A 82 13.02 -22.62 -14.18
N ASP A 83 12.87 -23.32 -13.04
CA ASP A 83 11.78 -24.26 -12.75
C ASP A 83 10.83 -23.77 -11.62
N GLU A 84 10.84 -22.48 -11.27
CA GLU A 84 9.96 -21.91 -10.25
C GLU A 84 8.81 -21.09 -10.87
N ASP A 85 7.60 -21.23 -10.32
CA ASP A 85 6.45 -20.37 -10.67
C ASP A 85 6.85 -18.88 -10.47
N PRO A 86 6.81 -18.04 -11.52
CA PRO A 86 7.23 -16.65 -11.45
C PRO A 86 6.44 -15.86 -10.38
N MET A 87 5.20 -16.25 -10.10
CA MET A 87 4.39 -15.64 -9.04
C MET A 87 4.97 -15.87 -7.65
N ARG A 88 5.66 -17.00 -7.44
CA ARG A 88 6.29 -17.35 -6.17
C ARG A 88 7.60 -16.59 -5.96
N ALA A 89 8.40 -16.44 -7.01
CA ALA A 89 9.58 -15.59 -6.99
C ALA A 89 9.23 -14.12 -6.71
N LEU A 90 8.16 -13.63 -7.35
CA LEU A 90 7.60 -12.30 -7.13
C LEU A 90 7.14 -12.09 -5.68
N ASN A 91 6.35 -13.02 -5.14
CA ASN A 91 5.88 -12.92 -3.76
C ASN A 91 7.06 -12.91 -2.76
N ARG A 92 8.19 -13.58 -3.06
CA ARG A 92 9.39 -13.57 -2.21
C ARG A 92 10.04 -12.19 -2.14
N GLY A 93 10.21 -11.50 -3.27
CA GLY A 93 10.72 -10.12 -3.32
C GLY A 93 9.86 -9.17 -2.50
N TYR A 94 8.56 -9.25 -2.75
CA TYR A 94 7.53 -8.50 -2.03
C TYR A 94 7.64 -8.64 -0.50
N TRP A 95 7.83 -9.86 0.01
CA TRP A 95 7.98 -10.08 1.46
C TRP A 95 9.24 -9.43 2.04
N ILE A 96 10.34 -9.43 1.29
CA ILE A 96 11.61 -8.81 1.70
C ILE A 96 11.45 -7.29 1.73
N THR A 97 10.88 -6.69 0.67
CA THR A 97 10.62 -5.25 0.62
C THR A 97 9.65 -4.82 1.71
N ALA A 98 8.53 -5.55 1.89
CA ALA A 98 7.54 -5.22 2.90
C ALA A 98 8.12 -5.26 4.32
N GLY A 99 8.97 -6.26 4.61
CA GLY A 99 9.67 -6.34 5.90
C GLY A 99 10.64 -5.18 6.11
N LEU A 100 11.44 -4.84 5.11
CA LEU A 100 12.42 -3.76 5.19
C LEU A 100 11.74 -2.38 5.26
N ALA A 101 10.65 -2.18 4.52
CA ALA A 101 9.81 -1.00 4.57
C ALA A 101 9.13 -0.85 5.95
N ALA A 102 8.64 -1.95 6.55
CA ALA A 102 8.06 -1.93 7.89
C ALA A 102 9.10 -1.49 8.94
N VAL A 103 10.33 -2.00 8.85
CA VAL A 103 11.42 -1.58 9.75
C VAL A 103 11.77 -0.11 9.55
N GLY A 104 11.92 0.34 8.30
CA GLY A 104 12.18 1.75 7.98
C GLY A 104 11.07 2.69 8.46
N PHE A 105 9.81 2.23 8.38
CA PHE A 105 8.66 2.96 8.87
C PHE A 105 8.67 3.11 10.39
N VAL A 106 8.85 2.01 11.13
CA VAL A 106 8.89 2.04 12.60
C VAL A 106 10.07 2.89 13.08
N ALA A 107 11.26 2.74 12.47
CA ALA A 107 12.41 3.57 12.76
C ALA A 107 12.14 5.06 12.49
N GLY A 108 11.47 5.38 11.38
CA GLY A 108 11.04 6.73 11.06
C GLY A 108 10.07 7.31 12.08
N THR A 109 9.08 6.53 12.54
CA THR A 109 8.14 6.96 13.59
C THR A 109 8.83 7.22 14.92
N TYR A 110 9.79 6.37 15.31
CA TYR A 110 10.57 6.56 16.51
C TYR A 110 11.44 7.82 16.42
N TRP A 111 12.09 8.08 15.28
CA TRP A 111 13.00 9.21 15.14
C TRP A 111 12.30 10.57 15.02
N LEU A 112 11.18 10.64 14.30
CA LEU A 112 10.52 11.91 13.96
C LEU A 112 9.26 12.21 14.79
N LEU A 113 8.60 11.19 15.34
CA LEU A 113 7.33 11.35 16.08
C LEU A 113 7.48 11.06 17.59
N GLN A 114 8.71 10.91 18.09
CA GLN A 114 8.96 10.89 19.53
C GLN A 114 8.86 12.31 20.10
N PHE A 115 7.98 12.52 21.07
CA PHE A 115 7.86 13.81 21.77
C PHE A 115 7.87 13.65 23.29
N PRO A 116 8.54 14.58 24.02
CA PRO A 116 8.67 14.50 25.47
C PRO A 116 7.33 14.56 26.25
N GLY A 117 6.27 15.10 25.63
CA GLY A 117 4.95 15.28 26.27
C GLY A 117 4.04 14.05 26.29
N ASN A 118 4.25 13.06 25.41
CA ASN A 118 3.59 11.75 25.45
C ASN A 118 4.48 10.72 24.74
N PRO A 119 5.33 9.99 25.51
CA PRO A 119 6.26 9.02 24.95
C PRO A 119 5.59 7.79 24.35
N ASP A 120 4.28 7.57 24.51
CA ASP A 120 3.58 6.42 23.91
C ASP A 120 3.02 6.72 22.51
N ALA A 121 2.97 7.97 22.10
CA ALA A 121 2.30 8.35 20.86
C ALA A 121 2.99 7.86 19.59
N TRP A 122 4.33 7.76 19.58
CA TRP A 122 5.06 7.19 18.43
C TRP A 122 4.65 5.74 18.18
N TRP A 123 4.40 4.97 19.25
CA TRP A 123 3.99 3.57 19.16
C TRP A 123 2.61 3.43 18.54
N HIS A 124 1.67 4.30 18.90
CA HIS A 124 0.32 4.31 18.32
C HIS A 124 0.34 4.68 16.82
N PHE A 125 1.16 5.65 16.42
CA PHE A 125 1.34 5.98 15.00
C PHE A 125 2.09 4.89 14.22
N ALA A 126 3.06 4.22 14.85
CA ALA A 126 3.73 3.05 14.28
C ALA A 126 2.74 1.90 14.04
N MET A 127 1.88 1.60 15.02
CA MET A 127 0.84 0.59 14.91
C MET A 127 -0.17 0.93 13.79
N ALA A 128 -0.58 2.19 13.64
CA ALA A 128 -1.43 2.62 12.54
C ALA A 128 -0.77 2.35 11.17
N GLY A 129 0.53 2.59 11.05
CA GLY A 129 1.29 2.20 9.86
C GLY A 129 1.36 0.70 9.62
N VAL A 130 1.61 -0.09 10.67
CA VAL A 130 1.63 -1.56 10.56
C VAL A 130 0.28 -2.10 10.10
N ILE A 131 -0.84 -1.51 10.53
CA ILE A 131 -2.17 -1.84 10.03
C ILE A 131 -2.29 -1.54 8.52
N GLY A 132 -1.73 -0.43 8.04
CA GLY A 132 -1.66 -0.12 6.62
C GLY A 132 -0.89 -1.17 5.81
N ILE A 133 0.27 -1.61 6.31
CA ILE A 133 1.08 -2.68 5.69
C ILE A 133 0.30 -4.00 5.69
N ALA A 134 -0.31 -4.38 6.81
CA ALA A 134 -1.12 -5.59 6.94
C ALA A 134 -2.33 -5.56 5.99
N THR A 135 -2.96 -4.39 5.84
CA THR A 135 -4.07 -4.17 4.89
C THR A 135 -3.58 -4.36 3.47
N SER A 136 -2.40 -3.85 3.13
CA SER A 136 -1.83 -4.05 1.79
C SER A 136 -1.57 -5.52 1.46
N ILE A 137 -1.03 -6.28 2.42
CA ILE A 137 -0.84 -7.72 2.30
C ILE A 137 -2.19 -8.43 2.12
N ALA A 138 -3.21 -8.07 2.91
CA ALA A 138 -4.55 -8.61 2.75
C ALA A 138 -5.12 -8.33 1.35
N PHE A 139 -4.92 -7.13 0.82
CA PHE A 139 -5.31 -6.75 -0.55
C PHE A 139 -4.62 -7.62 -1.60
N VAL A 140 -3.32 -7.90 -1.43
CA VAL A 140 -2.59 -8.79 -2.34
C VAL A 140 -3.19 -10.20 -2.32
N TYR A 141 -3.53 -10.74 -1.16
CA TYR A 141 -4.15 -12.06 -1.08
C TYR A 141 -5.58 -12.10 -1.64
N ILE A 142 -6.38 -11.08 -1.35
CA ILE A 142 -7.75 -10.97 -1.89
C ILE A 142 -7.70 -10.88 -3.42
N THR A 143 -6.83 -10.02 -3.97
CA THR A 143 -6.69 -9.89 -5.43
C THR A 143 -6.19 -11.19 -6.07
N GLN A 144 -5.22 -11.89 -5.48
CA GLN A 144 -4.78 -13.20 -5.97
C GLN A 144 -5.92 -14.22 -5.97
N TYR A 145 -6.74 -14.27 -4.91
CA TYR A 145 -7.86 -15.20 -4.81
C TYR A 145 -8.90 -15.02 -5.95
N TYR A 146 -9.20 -13.77 -6.31
CA TYR A 146 -10.17 -13.49 -7.38
C TYR A 146 -9.60 -13.53 -8.79
N THR A 147 -8.27 -13.48 -8.96
CA THR A 147 -7.63 -13.38 -10.28
C THR A 147 -6.83 -14.61 -10.70
N GLU A 148 -6.45 -15.49 -9.76
CA GLU A 148 -5.65 -16.67 -10.09
C GLU A 148 -6.51 -17.88 -10.48
N TYR A 149 -6.07 -18.58 -11.53
CA TYR A 149 -6.75 -19.75 -12.12
C TYR A 149 -6.94 -20.94 -11.18
N ARG A 150 -6.21 -20.96 -10.06
CA ARG A 150 -6.27 -22.03 -9.05
C ARG A 150 -7.52 -21.94 -8.17
N TYR A 151 -8.11 -20.76 -8.03
CA TYR A 151 -9.21 -20.52 -7.10
C TYR A 151 -10.59 -20.63 -7.74
N ARG A 152 -11.60 -20.73 -6.87
CA ARG A 152 -13.02 -20.89 -7.24
C ARG A 152 -13.51 -19.82 -8.21
N PRO A 153 -13.25 -18.50 -8.02
CA PRO A 153 -13.85 -17.46 -8.86
C PRO A 153 -13.48 -17.61 -10.35
N VAL A 154 -12.19 -17.80 -10.65
CA VAL A 154 -11.72 -17.96 -12.04
C VAL A 154 -12.16 -19.31 -12.62
N LYS A 155 -12.15 -20.39 -11.83
CA LYS A 155 -12.64 -21.71 -12.26
C LYS A 155 -14.12 -21.70 -12.61
N ALA A 156 -14.95 -20.97 -11.85
CA ALA A 156 -16.37 -20.84 -12.12
C ALA A 156 -16.63 -20.12 -13.45
N ILE A 157 -15.89 -19.05 -13.73
CA ILE A 157 -15.96 -18.31 -15.00
C ILE A 157 -15.50 -19.21 -16.17
N ALA A 158 -14.39 -19.93 -16.00
CA ALA A 158 -13.88 -20.86 -17.01
C ALA A 158 -14.89 -21.98 -17.31
N ALA A 159 -15.54 -22.54 -16.28
CA ALA A 159 -16.60 -23.55 -16.46
C ALA A 159 -17.83 -22.97 -17.18
N ALA A 160 -18.22 -21.73 -16.87
CA ALA A 160 -19.33 -21.06 -17.54
C ALA A 160 -19.07 -20.87 -19.04
N SER A 161 -17.81 -20.72 -19.47
CA SER A 161 -17.43 -20.62 -20.89
C SER A 161 -17.85 -21.81 -21.74
N VAL A 162 -18.04 -23.01 -21.17
CA VAL A 162 -18.52 -24.19 -21.89
C VAL A 162 -19.96 -24.02 -22.38
N THR A 163 -20.77 -23.24 -21.64
CA THR A 163 -22.20 -23.03 -21.94
C THR A 163 -22.45 -21.87 -22.91
N GLY A 164 -21.42 -21.08 -23.23
CA GLY A 164 -21.46 -20.02 -24.22
C GLY A 164 -20.96 -18.65 -23.72
N PRO A 165 -20.88 -17.65 -24.62
CA PRO A 165 -20.34 -16.32 -24.26
C PRO A 165 -21.23 -15.55 -23.26
N ALA A 166 -22.55 -15.69 -23.38
CA ALA A 166 -23.49 -14.94 -22.53
C ALA A 166 -23.37 -15.33 -21.05
N THR A 167 -23.29 -16.62 -20.76
CA THR A 167 -23.13 -17.15 -19.39
C THR A 167 -21.75 -16.86 -18.82
N ASN A 168 -20.71 -16.81 -19.67
CA ASN A 168 -19.38 -16.35 -19.26
C ASN A 168 -19.41 -14.88 -18.78
N ILE A 169 -20.03 -13.98 -19.55
CA ILE A 169 -20.18 -12.56 -19.18
C ILE A 169 -20.97 -12.41 -17.87
N ILE A 170 -22.09 -13.11 -17.73
CA ILE A 170 -22.93 -13.04 -16.52
C ILE A 170 -22.15 -13.55 -15.30
N SER A 171 -21.43 -14.68 -15.43
CA SER A 171 -20.64 -15.24 -14.33
C SER A 171 -19.47 -14.33 -13.96
N GLY A 172 -18.79 -13.75 -14.95
CA GLY A 172 -17.74 -12.75 -14.72
C GLY A 172 -18.26 -11.51 -13.99
N PHE A 173 -19.42 -11.01 -14.39
CA PHE A 173 -20.05 -9.86 -13.73
C PHE A 173 -20.48 -10.17 -12.29
N ALA A 174 -21.03 -11.36 -12.05
CA ALA A 174 -21.40 -11.81 -10.71
C ALA A 174 -20.17 -11.87 -9.77
N VAL A 175 -19.06 -12.45 -10.26
CA VAL A 175 -17.79 -12.48 -9.52
C VAL A 175 -17.23 -11.07 -9.29
N ALA A 176 -17.36 -10.16 -10.26
CA ALA A 176 -16.94 -8.77 -10.10
C ALA A 176 -17.74 -8.04 -8.99
N MET A 177 -19.04 -8.28 -8.89
CA MET A 177 -19.85 -7.73 -7.79
C MET A 177 -19.44 -8.34 -6.43
N GLU A 178 -19.15 -9.65 -6.38
CA GLU A 178 -18.67 -10.34 -5.17
C GLU A 178 -17.29 -9.81 -4.72
N CYS A 179 -16.37 -9.54 -5.65
CA CYS A 179 -14.99 -9.21 -5.32
C CYS A 179 -14.81 -7.82 -4.71
N THR A 180 -15.81 -6.94 -4.78
CA THR A 180 -15.75 -5.59 -4.18
C THR A 180 -15.99 -5.60 -2.67
N ALA A 181 -16.70 -6.61 -2.14
CA ALA A 181 -17.12 -6.64 -0.74
C ALA A 181 -15.94 -6.80 0.23
N LEU A 182 -15.02 -7.72 -0.06
CA LEU A 182 -13.86 -7.98 0.80
C LEU A 182 -12.87 -6.80 0.85
N PRO A 183 -12.45 -6.20 -0.28
CA PRO A 183 -11.65 -4.97 -0.30
C PRO A 183 -12.30 -3.80 0.42
N ALA A 184 -13.61 -3.58 0.24
CA ALA A 184 -14.32 -2.50 0.92
C ALA A 184 -14.33 -2.70 2.44
N PHE A 185 -14.56 -3.93 2.88
CA PHE A 185 -14.54 -4.27 4.30
C PHE A 185 -13.15 -4.10 4.93
N THR A 186 -12.09 -4.56 4.25
CA THR A 186 -10.71 -4.40 4.77
C THR A 186 -10.30 -2.93 4.87
N ILE A 187 -10.67 -2.09 3.90
CA ILE A 187 -10.46 -0.62 3.99
C ILE A 187 -11.21 -0.05 5.18
N GLY A 188 -12.48 -0.41 5.37
CA GLY A 188 -13.29 0.09 6.48
C GLY A 188 -12.66 -0.22 7.85
N VAL A 189 -12.22 -1.46 8.05
CA VAL A 189 -11.53 -1.88 9.28
C VAL A 189 -10.22 -1.12 9.47
N ALA A 190 -9.42 -0.95 8.41
CA ALA A 190 -8.14 -0.24 8.47
C ALA A 190 -8.33 1.24 8.85
N ILE A 191 -9.33 1.92 8.28
CA ILE A 191 -9.65 3.32 8.60
C ILE A 191 -10.06 3.44 10.07
N ILE A 192 -11.01 2.63 10.53
CA ILE A 192 -11.53 2.72 11.90
C ILE A 192 -10.41 2.49 12.92
N THR A 193 -9.64 1.42 12.76
CA THR A 193 -8.56 1.05 13.68
C THR A 193 -7.42 2.08 13.68
N SER A 194 -7.01 2.56 12.50
CA SER A 194 -5.96 3.58 12.39
C SER A 194 -6.38 4.94 12.93
N TYR A 195 -7.67 5.28 12.79
CA TYR A 195 -8.24 6.51 13.35
C TYR A 195 -8.29 6.48 14.87
N ASP A 196 -8.66 5.34 15.46
CA ASP A 196 -8.71 5.16 16.91
C ASP A 196 -7.31 5.18 17.54
N LEU A 197 -6.33 4.54 16.89
CA LEU A 197 -4.92 4.62 17.29
C LEU A 197 -4.38 6.05 17.20
N GLY A 198 -4.68 6.77 16.12
CA GLY A 198 -4.26 8.17 15.97
C GLY A 198 -4.89 9.11 17.02
N LYS A 199 -6.14 8.87 17.42
CA LYS A 199 -6.80 9.59 18.53
C LYS A 199 -6.16 9.29 19.87
N SER A 200 -5.80 8.03 20.12
CA SER A 200 -5.16 7.59 21.35
C SER A 200 -3.75 8.15 21.51
N ALA A 201 -3.05 8.38 20.39
CA ALA A 201 -1.74 9.03 20.37
C ALA A 201 -1.82 10.50 20.81
N VAL A 202 -2.69 11.27 20.17
CA VAL A 202 -2.82 12.73 20.37
C VAL A 202 -4.28 13.16 20.16
N PRO A 203 -4.85 14.05 20.99
CA PRO A 203 -6.16 14.64 20.72
C PRO A 203 -6.22 15.31 19.34
N GLY A 204 -7.08 14.81 18.46
CA GLY A 204 -7.19 15.26 17.06
C GLY A 204 -6.23 14.57 16.07
N GLY A 205 -5.39 13.64 16.54
CA GLY A 205 -4.44 12.87 15.72
C GLY A 205 -5.05 11.75 14.90
N GLY A 206 -6.36 11.48 15.01
CA GLY A 206 -7.03 10.40 14.29
C GLY A 206 -6.88 10.47 12.78
N LEU A 207 -7.04 11.67 12.19
CA LEU A 207 -6.89 11.85 10.74
C LEU A 207 -5.45 11.61 10.28
N PHE A 208 -4.48 12.02 11.10
CA PHE A 208 -3.07 11.76 10.82
C PHE A 208 -2.76 10.26 10.92
N GLY A 209 -3.33 9.56 11.92
CA GLY A 209 -3.24 8.10 12.02
C GLY A 209 -3.80 7.37 10.79
N THR A 210 -4.93 7.82 10.25
CA THR A 210 -5.47 7.26 9.00
C THR A 210 -4.58 7.53 7.79
N SER A 211 -4.02 8.75 7.66
CA SER A 211 -3.06 9.03 6.59
C SER A 211 -1.78 8.22 6.74
N GLN A 212 -1.42 7.86 7.96
CA GLN A 212 -0.22 7.10 8.26
C GLN A 212 -0.35 5.63 7.83
N SER A 213 -1.53 5.04 8.05
CA SER A 213 -1.92 3.74 7.48
C SER A 213 -1.98 3.77 5.96
N GLY A 214 -2.57 4.82 5.38
CA GLY A 214 -2.59 5.01 3.92
C GLY A 214 -1.16 4.97 3.38
N HIS A 215 -0.29 5.84 3.91
CA HIS A 215 1.11 5.90 3.48
C HIS A 215 1.82 4.55 3.56
N ALA A 216 1.60 3.83 4.65
CA ALA A 216 2.19 2.53 4.88
C ALA A 216 1.69 1.50 3.85
N TRP A 217 0.41 1.57 3.47
CA TRP A 217 -0.19 0.78 2.39
C TRP A 217 0.42 1.13 1.02
N GLY A 218 0.60 2.43 0.75
CA GLY A 218 1.21 2.96 -0.45
C GLY A 218 2.65 2.50 -0.67
N PHE A 219 3.38 1.98 0.31
CA PHE A 219 4.70 1.36 0.06
C PHE A 219 4.61 0.03 -0.65
N VAL A 220 3.65 -0.76 -0.21
CA VAL A 220 3.59 -2.19 -0.50
C VAL A 220 2.89 -2.44 -1.84
N VAL A 221 2.00 -1.52 -2.25
CA VAL A 221 1.38 -1.52 -3.58
C VAL A 221 2.40 -1.21 -4.69
N PHE A 222 3.40 -0.38 -4.41
CA PHE A 222 4.40 0.06 -5.39
C PHE A 222 5.36 -1.04 -5.81
N ASP A 223 5.80 -1.84 -4.84
CA ASP A 223 6.77 -2.91 -5.09
C ASP A 223 6.23 -3.92 -6.11
N ARG A 224 4.95 -4.31 -5.96
CA ARG A 224 4.30 -5.24 -6.89
C ARG A 224 4.02 -4.63 -8.26
N ALA A 225 3.91 -3.30 -8.36
CA ALA A 225 3.76 -2.62 -9.65
C ALA A 225 5.09 -2.51 -10.40
N GLY A 226 6.18 -2.18 -9.70
CA GLY A 226 7.54 -2.16 -10.27
C GLY A 226 8.02 -3.54 -10.71
N ASP A 227 7.69 -4.57 -9.94
CA ASP A 227 8.07 -5.94 -10.28
C ASP A 227 7.37 -6.46 -11.55
N ARG A 228 6.11 -6.08 -11.81
CA ARG A 228 5.42 -6.49 -13.04
C ARG A 228 6.00 -5.82 -14.29
N ILE A 229 6.51 -4.59 -14.18
CA ILE A 229 7.16 -3.87 -15.29
C ILE A 229 8.50 -4.51 -15.64
N THR A 230 9.22 -5.03 -14.64
CA THR A 230 10.53 -5.66 -14.86
C THR A 230 10.41 -6.98 -15.63
N ILE A 231 9.33 -7.73 -15.45
CA ILE A 231 9.07 -9.01 -16.14
C ILE A 231 8.73 -8.80 -17.64
N VAL A 232 8.23 -7.64 -18.04
CA VAL A 232 7.99 -7.31 -19.46
C VAL A 232 9.30 -7.13 -20.24
N ASN A 233 10.43 -7.02 -19.54
CA ASN A 233 11.75 -6.78 -20.13
C ASN A 233 12.76 -7.91 -19.84
N VAL A 234 12.30 -9.06 -19.37
CA VAL A 234 13.12 -10.28 -19.33
C VAL A 234 13.02 -10.94 -20.71
N PRO A 235 14.16 -11.17 -21.41
CA PRO A 235 14.18 -11.71 -22.77
C PRO A 235 13.55 -13.10 -22.88
#